data_AF-A0A963D1T3-F1
#
_entry.id   AF-A0A963D1T3-F1
#
_cell.length_a   1.000
_cell.length_b   1.000
_cell.length_c   1.000
_cell.angle_alpha   90.00
_cell.angle_beta   90.00
_cell.angle_gamma   90.00
#
_symmetry.space_group_name_H-M   'P 1'
#
loop_
_entity.id
_entity.type
_entity.pdbx_description
1 polymer ?
#
loop_
_entity_poly.entity_id
_entity_poly.type
_entity_poly.pdbx_seq_one_letter_code
_entity_poly.pdbx_strand_id
1 'polypeptide(L)'
;MNRKPTGNGKAKSGAKSLSLKRLHHYRHALGQNQSQFWSRFGVTQSGGSRYENGRDIPEPTQLLLALRHLGRIDDADLTAARKYLERSARKDA
;
A
#
# COMPACT_ATOMS: atom_id res chain seq x y z
N MET A 1 26.03 -39.31 -14.22
CA MET A 1 25.79 -38.18 -13.29
C MET A 1 24.63 -37.35 -13.82
N ASN A 2 23.47 -37.39 -13.18
CA ASN A 2 22.24 -36.82 -13.73
C ASN A 2 21.46 -36.17 -12.58
N ARG A 3 21.41 -34.83 -12.49
CA ARG A 3 20.26 -33.99 -12.07
C ARG A 3 20.52 -32.54 -12.49
N LYS A 4 19.64 -32.03 -13.36
CA LYS A 4 19.51 -30.61 -13.71
C LYS A 4 19.10 -29.81 -12.46
N PRO A 5 19.57 -28.58 -12.22
CA PRO A 5 18.88 -27.67 -11.33
C PRO A 5 17.60 -27.18 -12.01
N THR A 6 16.50 -27.60 -11.40
CA THR A 6 15.12 -27.27 -11.69
C THR A 6 14.80 -25.83 -11.33
N GLY A 7 14.03 -25.15 -12.19
CA GLY A 7 13.00 -24.21 -11.75
C GLY A 7 13.38 -22.73 -11.69
N ASN A 8 13.65 -22.10 -12.84
CA ASN A 8 13.34 -20.66 -12.97
C ASN A 8 11.87 -20.52 -13.39
N GLY A 9 10.98 -20.76 -12.44
CA GLY A 9 9.55 -20.49 -12.61
C GLY A 9 9.34 -18.98 -12.62
N LYS A 10 9.32 -18.38 -13.80
CA LYS A 10 8.76 -17.04 -13.98
C LYS A 10 7.34 -17.07 -13.41
N ALA A 11 7.13 -16.44 -12.27
CA ALA A 11 5.80 -16.15 -11.76
C ALA A 11 5.12 -15.20 -12.76
N LYS A 12 4.36 -15.80 -13.68
CA LYS A 12 3.32 -15.12 -14.43
C LYS A 12 2.15 -14.94 -13.47
N SER A 13 2.04 -13.79 -12.81
CA SER A 13 0.80 -13.39 -12.14
C SER A 13 0.31 -12.06 -12.71
N GLY A 14 -0.82 -12.13 -13.41
CA GLY A 14 -1.51 -11.02 -14.04
C GLY A 14 -2.30 -10.16 -13.06
N ALA A 15 -1.69 -9.73 -11.96
CA ALA A 15 -2.16 -8.53 -11.27
C ALA A 15 -1.46 -7.34 -11.94
N LYS A 16 -2.20 -6.39 -12.50
CA LYS A 16 -1.62 -5.10 -12.89
C LYS A 16 -0.96 -4.53 -11.63
N SER A 17 0.37 -4.66 -11.54
CA SER A 17 1.18 -3.98 -10.52
C SER A 17 0.68 -2.54 -10.44
N LEU A 18 0.40 -2.07 -9.23
CA LEU A 18 -0.01 -0.69 -8.98
C LEU A 18 1.17 0.19 -9.39
N SER A 19 1.26 0.56 -10.67
CA SER A 19 2.46 1.20 -11.19
C SER A 19 2.67 2.50 -10.41
N LEU A 20 3.90 2.76 -9.97
CA LEU A 20 4.25 3.97 -9.22
C LEU A 20 3.81 5.25 -9.93
N LYS A 21 3.89 5.26 -11.27
CA LYS A 21 3.40 6.36 -12.11
C LYS A 21 1.89 6.61 -11.94
N ARG A 22 1.09 5.54 -11.84
CA ARG A 22 -0.35 5.65 -11.53
C ARG A 22 -0.59 6.13 -10.11
N LEU A 23 0.20 5.69 -9.14
CA LEU A 23 0.02 6.09 -7.74
C LEU A 23 0.34 7.58 -7.53
N HIS A 24 1.43 8.05 -8.12
CA HIS A 24 1.81 9.47 -8.10
C HIS A 24 0.74 10.33 -8.78
N HIS A 25 0.30 9.96 -9.99
CA HIS A 25 -0.77 10.68 -10.69
C HIS A 25 -2.09 10.65 -9.91
N TYR A 26 -2.43 9.52 -9.30
CA TYR A 26 -3.62 9.37 -8.48
C TYR A 26 -3.60 10.32 -7.28
N ARG A 27 -2.49 10.38 -6.53
CA ARG A 27 -2.31 11.33 -5.44
C ARG A 27 -2.42 12.79 -5.93
N HIS A 28 -1.77 13.12 -7.03
CA HIS A 28 -1.79 14.46 -7.60
C HIS A 28 -3.18 14.88 -8.08
N ALA A 29 -3.97 13.96 -8.66
CA ALA A 29 -5.36 14.20 -9.05
C ALA A 29 -6.26 14.52 -7.84
N LEU A 30 -5.91 14.03 -6.65
CA LEU A 30 -6.58 14.35 -5.39
C LEU A 30 -6.11 15.67 -4.78
N GLY A 31 -5.12 16.37 -5.36
CA GLY A 31 -4.56 17.61 -4.82
C GLY A 31 -3.82 17.45 -3.49
N GLN A 32 -3.41 16.23 -3.15
CA GLN A 32 -2.87 15.90 -1.83
C GLN A 32 -1.35 15.86 -1.84
N ASN A 33 -0.73 16.35 -0.76
CA ASN A 33 0.69 16.10 -0.53
C ASN A 33 0.93 14.66 -0.03
N GLN A 34 2.20 14.25 0.03
CA GLN A 34 2.57 12.90 0.47
C GLN A 34 2.06 12.59 1.88
N SER A 35 2.18 13.52 2.82
CA SER A 35 1.73 13.30 4.21
C SER A 35 0.23 13.04 4.29
N GLN A 36 -0.57 13.88 3.63
CA GLN A 36 -2.03 13.77 3.57
C GLN A 36 -2.49 12.47 2.89
N PHE A 37 -1.78 12.04 1.85
CA PHE A 37 -2.11 10.80 1.15
C PHE A 37 -1.72 9.57 1.94
N TRP A 38 -0.47 9.48 2.38
CA TRP A 38 0.11 8.27 2.97
C TRP A 38 -0.33 8.02 4.41
N SER A 39 -0.60 9.08 5.18
CA SER A 39 -0.97 8.96 6.59
C SER A 39 -2.20 8.07 6.80
N ARG A 40 -3.20 8.12 5.92
CA ARG A 40 -4.42 7.29 6.02
C ARG A 40 -4.14 5.79 5.98
N PHE A 41 -3.08 5.38 5.27
CA PHE A 41 -2.62 3.99 5.16
C PHE A 41 -1.61 3.61 6.27
N GLY A 42 -1.44 4.46 7.28
CA GLY A 42 -0.49 4.23 8.36
C GLY A 42 0.97 4.47 7.95
N VAL A 43 1.20 5.14 6.81
CA VAL A 43 2.53 5.39 6.27
C VAL A 43 2.95 6.83 6.57
N THR A 44 4.17 7.02 7.07
CA THR A 44 4.75 8.35 7.32
C THR A 44 5.06 9.07 6.01
N GLN A 45 5.20 10.40 6.02
CA GLN A 45 5.58 11.16 4.82
C GLN A 45 6.89 10.67 4.21
N SER A 46 7.92 10.42 5.04
CA SER A 46 9.22 9.92 4.56
C SER A 46 9.13 8.49 4.01
N GLY A 47 8.28 7.64 4.59
CA GLY A 47 7.97 6.32 4.04
C GLY A 47 7.30 6.40 2.68
N GLY A 48 6.28 7.25 2.56
CA GLY A 48 5.57 7.51 1.31
C GLY A 48 6.47 8.06 0.21
N SER A 49 7.37 8.98 0.56
CA SER A 49 8.38 9.50 -0.37
C SER A 49 9.26 8.38 -0.93
N ARG A 50 9.74 7.45 -0.10
CA ARG A 50 10.54 6.31 -0.58
C ARG A 50 9.75 5.43 -1.54
N TYR A 51 8.47 5.19 -1.27
CA TYR A 51 7.61 4.42 -2.15
C TYR A 51 7.42 5.10 -3.50
N GLU A 52 7.16 6.41 -3.51
CA GLU A 52 7.03 7.18 -4.76
C GLU A 52 8.34 7.26 -5.56
N ASN A 53 9.49 7.07 -4.91
CA ASN A 53 10.83 7.09 -5.53
C ASN A 53 11.40 5.70 -5.85
N GLY A 54 10.57 4.65 -5.92
CA GLY A 54 10.99 3.35 -6.44
C GLY A 54 11.27 2.27 -5.40
N ARG A 55 11.06 2.53 -4.11
CA ARG A 55 11.08 1.46 -3.11
C ARG A 55 9.81 0.63 -3.20
N ASP A 56 9.96 -0.69 -3.06
CA ASP A 56 8.83 -1.60 -2.95
C ASP A 56 7.91 -1.23 -1.79
N ILE A 57 6.61 -1.18 -2.09
CA ILE A 57 5.54 -0.97 -1.11
C ILE A 57 5.25 -2.33 -0.45
N PRO A 58 5.21 -2.44 0.88
CA PRO A 58 4.84 -3.69 1.54
C PRO A 58 3.46 -4.19 1.11
N GLU A 59 3.29 -5.50 0.99
CA GLU A 59 2.03 -6.13 0.54
C GLU A 59 0.80 -5.63 1.31
N PRO A 60 0.80 -5.50 2.66
CA PRO A 60 -0.36 -4.97 3.38
C PRO A 60 -0.78 -3.57 2.91
N THR A 61 0.18 -2.69 2.65
CA THR A 61 -0.08 -1.34 2.13
C THR A 61 -0.61 -1.39 0.69
N GLN A 62 -0.10 -2.30 -0.15
CA GLN A 62 -0.61 -2.50 -1.51
C GLN A 62 -2.07 -2.98 -1.50
N LEU A 63 -2.44 -3.89 -0.60
CA LEU A 63 -3.82 -4.37 -0.46
C LEU A 63 -4.78 -3.24 -0.09
N LEU A 64 -4.41 -2.38 0.86
CA LEU A 64 -5.23 -1.22 1.24
C LEU A 64 -5.41 -0.23 0.07
N LEU A 65 -4.33 0.05 -0.66
CA LEU A 65 -4.39 0.89 -1.87
C LEU A 65 -5.32 0.29 -2.92
N ALA A 66 -5.23 -1.02 -3.16
CA ALA A 66 -6.08 -1.73 -4.11
C ALA A 66 -7.55 -1.72 -3.69
N LEU A 67 -7.86 -2.03 -2.42
CA LEU A 67 -9.23 -2.01 -1.89
C LEU A 67 -9.86 -0.62 -2.05
N ARG A 68 -9.12 0.44 -1.71
CA ARG A 68 -9.60 1.81 -1.85
C ARG A 68 -9.79 2.20 -3.32
N HIS A 69 -8.87 1.81 -4.20
CA HIS A 69 -8.99 2.06 -5.63
C HIS A 69 -10.20 1.35 -6.26
N LEU A 70 -10.51 0.14 -5.80
CA LEU A 70 -11.68 -0.64 -6.22
C LEU A 70 -12.99 -0.15 -5.58
N GLY A 71 -12.96 0.88 -4.73
CA GLY A 71 -14.14 1.39 -4.02
C GLY A 71 -14.72 0.43 -3.00
N ARG A 72 -13.92 -0.54 -2.51
CA ARG A 72 -14.35 -1.51 -1.48
C ARG A 72 -14.26 -0.94 -0.07
N ILE A 73 -13.38 0.03 0.11
CA ILE A 73 -13.23 0.83 1.33
C ILE A 73 -13.07 2.30 0.94
N ASP A 74 -13.38 3.21 1.85
CA ASP A 74 -13.15 4.64 1.72
C ASP A 74 -12.27 5.23 2.84
N ASP A 75 -12.15 6.56 2.90
CA ASP A 75 -11.35 7.24 3.93
C ASP A 75 -12.00 7.16 5.32
N ALA A 76 -13.32 6.98 5.41
CA ALA A 76 -14.04 6.81 6.67
C ALA A 76 -13.73 5.43 7.27
N ASP A 77 -13.70 4.37 6.46
CA ASP A 77 -13.30 3.03 6.89
C ASP A 77 -11.88 3.02 7.48
N LEU A 78 -10.92 3.65 6.79
CA LEU A 78 -9.54 3.75 7.26
C LEU A 78 -9.42 4.55 8.56
N THR A 79 -10.23 5.59 8.70
CA THR A 79 -10.30 6.40 9.94
C THR A 79 -10.89 5.59 11.09
N ALA A 80 -11.95 4.82 10.85
CA ALA A 80 -12.56 3.95 11.86
C ALA A 80 -11.60 2.85 12.31
N ALA A 81 -10.90 2.21 11.36
CA ALA A 81 -9.88 1.20 11.65
C ALA A 81 -8.76 1.76 12.53
N ARG A 82 -8.25 2.97 12.24
CA ARG A 82 -7.25 3.64 13.08
C ARG A 82 -7.74 3.87 14.50
N LYS A 83 -8.95 4.43 14.66
CA LYS A 83 -9.55 4.67 15.98
C LYS A 83 -9.73 3.37 16.76
N TYR A 84 -10.09 2.27 16.10
CA TYR A 84 -10.17 0.96 16.72
C TYR A 84 -8.81 0.53 17.28
N LEU A 85 -7.74 0.60 16.49
CA LEU A 85 -6.39 0.25 16.92
C LEU A 85 -5.91 1.12 18.11
N GLU A 86 -6.15 2.43 18.06
CA GLU A 86 -5.80 3.36 19.14
C GLU A 86 -6.55 3.04 20.43
N ARG A 87 -7.82 2.64 20.35
CA ARG A 87 -8.62 2.25 21.52
C ARG A 87 -8.15 0.92 22.11
N SER A 88 -7.78 -0.04 21.27
CA SER A 88 -7.25 -1.33 21.73
C SER A 88 -5.92 -1.15 22.45
N ALA A 89 -5.00 -0.36 21.88
CA ALA A 89 -3.70 -0.07 22.50
C ALA A 89 -3.80 0.60 23.89
N ARG A 90 -4.86 1.38 24.15
CA ARG A 90 -5.10 2.00 25.47
C ARG A 90 -5.66 1.04 26.52
N LYS A 91 -6.30 -0.06 26.11
CA LYS A 91 -6.85 -1.05 27.04
C LYS A 91 -5.78 -2.00 27.57
N ASP A 92 -4.70 -2.17 26.81
CA ASP A 92 -3.59 -3.07 27.12
C ASP A 92 -2.43 -2.36 27.85
N ALA A 93 -2.57 -1.06 28.15
CA ALA A 93 -1.59 -0.22 28.83
C ALA A 93 -2.09 0.15 30.24
#